data_AF-A0A969XNE9-F1
#
_entry.id   AF-A0A969XNE9-F1
#
_cell.length_a   1.000
_cell.length_b   1.000
_cell.length_c   1.000
_cell.angle_alpha   90.00
_cell.angle_beta   90.00
_cell.angle_gamma   90.00
#
_symmetry.space_group_name_H-M   'P 1'
#
loop_
_entity.id
_entity.type
_entity.pdbx_description
1 polymer ?
#
loop_
_entity_poly.entity_id
_entity_poly.type
_entity_poly.pdbx_seq_one_letter_code
_entity_poly.pdbx_strand_id
1 'polypeptide(L)' 'NIEEMFLTGRPTYPAERTLLTTGILAAGMESRHDGNVWLPTPHLAVAYQPVERVPYRPAGPQPAGS' A
#
# COMPACT_ATOMS: atom_id res chain seq x y z
N ASN A 1 12.97 -5.45 -0.46
CA ASN A 1 13.51 -6.14 0.74
C ASN A 1 13.59 -5.10 1.86
N ILE A 2 13.23 -5.43 3.11
CA ILE A 2 13.26 -4.45 4.23
C ILE A 2 14.70 -4.07 4.63
N GLU A 3 15.66 -4.92 4.29
CA GLU A 3 17.10 -4.70 4.45
C GLU A 3 17.55 -3.33 3.90
N GLU A 4 17.05 -2.94 2.72
CA GLU A 4 17.39 -1.66 2.08
C GLU A 4 16.86 -0.46 2.88
N MET A 5 15.69 -0.61 3.53
CA MET A 5 15.16 0.41 4.43
C MET A 5 16.04 0.57 5.67
N PHE A 6 16.53 -0.54 6.24
CA PHE A 6 17.45 -0.47 7.38
C PHE A 6 18.79 0.19 7.03
N LEU A 7 19.29 -0.03 5.82
CA LEU A 7 20.56 0.55 5.36
C LEU A 7 20.44 2.03 4.99
N THR A 8 19.33 2.43 4.38
CA THR A 8 19.15 3.79 3.83
C THR A 8 18.32 4.72 4.72
N GLY A 9 17.60 4.17 5.70
CA GLY A 9 16.58 4.89 6.47
C GLY A 9 15.38 5.35 5.65
N ARG A 10 15.30 4.99 4.36
CA ARG A 10 14.23 5.39 3.45
C ARG A 10 13.26 4.23 3.25
N PRO A 11 11.94 4.49 3.33
CA PRO A 11 10.97 3.44 3.16
C PRO A 11 11.01 2.90 1.73
N THR A 12 11.00 1.56 1.61
CA THR A 12 11.02 0.84 0.33
C THR A 12 9.79 1.14 -0.54
N TYR A 13 8.67 1.50 0.09
CA TYR A 13 7.46 2.00 -0.56
C TYR A 13 6.89 3.18 0.23
N PRO A 14 6.26 4.17 -0.42
CA PRO A 14 5.65 5.30 0.26
C PRO A 14 4.52 4.81 1.18
N ALA A 15 4.46 5.33 2.41
CA ALA A 15 3.47 4.94 3.41
C ALA A 15 2.03 5.32 2.99
N GLU A 16 1.93 6.32 2.12
CA GLU A 16 0.71 6.78 1.45
C GLU A 16 -0.01 5.63 0.72
N ARG A 17 0.74 4.62 0.22
CA ARG A 17 0.13 3.43 -0.36
C ARG A 17 -0.74 2.70 0.65
N THR A 18 -0.20 2.46 1.84
CA THR A 18 -0.91 1.77 2.93
C THR A 18 -2.10 2.60 3.40
N LEU A 19 -1.90 3.92 3.56
CA LEU A 19 -2.98 4.85 3.92
C LEU A 19 -4.14 4.75 2.93
N LEU A 20 -3.84 4.81 1.63
CA LEU A 20 -4.86 4.72 0.58
C LEU A 20 -5.54 3.35 0.57
N THR A 21 -4.79 2.26 0.53
CA THR A 21 -5.41 0.92 0.41
C THR A 21 -6.25 0.56 1.62
N THR A 22 -5.73 0.83 2.82
CA THR A 22 -6.45 0.55 4.07
C THR A 22 -7.61 1.51 4.27
N GLY A 23 -7.40 2.80 3.99
CA GLY A 23 -8.42 3.83 4.16
C GLY A 23 -9.60 3.69 3.19
N ILE A 24 -9.33 3.37 1.91
CA ILE A 24 -10.39 3.09 0.92
C ILE A 24 -11.20 1.86 1.34
N LEU A 25 -10.52 0.79 1.79
CA LEU A 25 -11.20 -0.42 2.25
C LEU A 25 -12.08 -0.13 3.47
N ALA A 26 -11.55 0.58 4.47
CA ALA A 26 -12.28 0.95 5.68
C ALA A 26 -13.52 1.81 5.35
N ALA A 27 -13.35 2.86 4.54
CA ALA A 27 -14.46 3.72 4.12
C ALA A 27 -15.52 2.93 3.32
N GLY A 28 -15.12 1.96 2.51
CA GLY A 28 -16.05 1.09 1.79
C GLY A 28 -16.84 0.16 2.71
N MET A 29 -16.19 -0.39 3.75
CA MET A 29 -16.86 -1.22 4.75
C MET A 29 -17.86 -0.41 5.58
N GLU A 30 -17.47 0.80 5.99
CA GLU A 30 -18.33 1.71 6.75
C GLU A 30 -19.51 2.21 5.89
N SER A 31 -19.27 2.63 4.66
CA SER A 31 -20.32 3.00 3.70
C SER A 31 -21.33 1.86 3.53
N ARG A 32 -20.85 0.62 3.34
CA ARG A 32 -21.72 -0.55 3.20
C ARG A 32 -22.53 -0.81 4.47
N HIS A 33 -21.92 -0.67 5.65
CA HIS A 33 -22.62 -0.80 6.93
C HIS A 33 -23.77 0.22 7.05
N ASP A 34 -23.53 1.45 6.58
CA ASP A 34 -24.46 2.56 6.63
C ASP A 34 -25.45 2.60 5.45
N GLY A 35 -25.53 1.53 4.65
CA GLY A 35 -26.50 1.41 3.55
C GLY A 35 -26.00 1.90 2.19
N ASN A 36 -24.68 1.85 1.95
CA ASN A 36 -23.99 2.33 0.74
C ASN A 36 -24.09 3.85 0.54
N VAL A 37 -23.93 4.60 1.62
CA VAL A 37 -23.94 6.08 1.59
C VAL A 37 -22.58 6.65 1.18
N TRP A 38 -22.58 7.86 0.65
CA TRP A 38 -21.35 8.59 0.39
C TRP A 38 -20.69 9.05 1.69
N LEU A 39 -19.40 8.73 1.87
CA LEU A 39 -18.59 9.17 3.00
C LEU A 39 -17.47 10.11 2.52
N PRO A 40 -17.35 11.34 3.06
CA PRO A 40 -16.24 12.22 2.73
C PRO A 40 -14.94 11.69 3.33
N THR A 41 -13.91 11.55 2.49
CA THR A 41 -12.60 11.01 2.89
C THR A 41 -11.46 12.02 2.66
N PRO A 42 -11.49 13.22 3.29
CA PRO A 42 -10.47 14.25 3.08
C PRO A 42 -9.06 13.80 3.47
N HIS A 43 -8.96 12.87 4.42
CA HIS A 43 -7.69 12.24 4.83
C HIS A 43 -7.08 11.32 3.76
N LEU A 44 -7.87 10.91 2.74
CA LEU A 44 -7.40 10.15 1.58
C LEU A 44 -7.06 11.04 0.38
N ALA A 45 -7.17 12.36 0.51
CA ALA A 45 -6.80 13.33 -0.54
C ALA A 45 -5.26 13.47 -0.65
N VAL A 46 -4.56 12.36 -0.82
CA VAL A 46 -3.11 12.28 -1.01
C VAL A 46 -2.77 11.86 -2.43
N ALA A 47 -1.83 12.56 -3.06
CA ALA A 47 -1.31 12.20 -4.38
C ALA A 47 -0.24 11.13 -4.23
N TYR A 48 -0.61 9.86 -4.39
CA TYR A 48 0.34 8.76 -4.34
C TYR A 48 1.18 8.68 -5.61
N GLN A 49 2.50 8.82 -5.45
CA GLN A 49 3.49 8.58 -6.49
C GLN A 49 4.15 7.22 -6.24
N PRO A 50 4.00 6.24 -7.14
CA PRO A 50 4.71 4.98 -7.02
C PRO A 50 6.22 5.19 -7.18
N VAL A 51 7.01 4.29 -6.59
CA VAL A 51 8.47 4.29 -6.79
C VAL A 51 8.81 3.97 -8.25
N GLU A 52 9.71 4.74 -8.86
CA GLU A 52 10.13 4.56 -10.25
C GLU A 52 10.85 3.22 -10.48
N ARG A 53 11.57 2.74 -9.47
CA ARG A 53 12.18 1.40 -9.47
C ARG A 53 11.50 0.53 -8.45
N VAL A 54 10.92 -0.56 -8.92
CA VAL A 54 10.46 -1.63 -8.05
C VAL A 54 11.68 -2.23 -7.35
N PRO A 55 11.73 -2.23 -6.01
CA PRO A 55 12.83 -2.81 -5.27
C PRO A 55 13.00 -4.27 -5.68
N TYR A 56 14.27 -4.69 -5.81
CA TYR A 56 14.70 -6.00 -6.30
C TYR A 56 13.71 -7.13 -5.98
N ARG A 57 13.11 -7.70 -7.03
CA ARG A 57 12.39 -8.97 -6.97
C ARG A 57 13.42 -10.09 -7.17
N PRO A 58 13.53 -11.07 -6.26
CA PRO A 58 14.39 -12.23 -6.50
C PRO A 58 13.99 -12.91 -7.81
N ALA A 59 14.93 -13.00 -8.75
CA ALA A 59 14.73 -13.66 -10.05
C ALA A 59 14.95 -15.19 -9.98
N GLY A 60 15.16 -15.73 -8.77
CA GLY A 60 15.37 -17.16 -8.56
C GLY A 60 14.15 -17.98 -8.98
N PRO A 61 14.34 -19.25 -9.38
CA PRO A 61 13.24 -20.13 -9.69
C PRO A 61 12.28 -20.20 -8.50
N GLN A 62 10.98 -20.18 -8.79
CA GLN A 62 9.95 -20.39 -7.78
C GLN A 62 10.25 -21.74 -7.09
N PRO A 63 10.25 -21.82 -5.75
CA PRO A 63 10.55 -23.07 -5.07
C PRO A 63 9.54 -24.12 -5.50
N ALA A 64 10.01 -25.14 -6.22
CA ALA A 64 9.26 -26.35 -6.47
C ALA A 64 9.23 -27.10 -5.14
N GLY A 65 8.10 -27.06 -4.44
CA GLY A 65 7.89 -27.92 -3.29
C GLY A 65 8.06 -29.39 -3.70
N SER A 66 8.79 -30.15 -2.89
CA SER A 66 8.85 -31.62 -2.96
C SER A 66 7.58 -32.24 -2.43
#